data_AF-A0A7C0YMQ6-F1
#
_entry.id   AF-A0A7C0YMQ6-F1
#
_cell.length_a   1.000
_cell.length_b   1.000
_cell.length_c   1.000
_cell.angle_alpha   90.00
_cell.angle_beta   90.00
_cell.angle_gamma   90.00
#
_symmetry.space_group_name_H-M   'P 1'
#
loop_
_entity.id
_entity.type
_entity.pdbx_description
1 polymer ?
#
loop_
_entity_poly.entity_id
_entity_poly.type
_entity_poly.pdbx_seq_one_letter_code
_entity_poly.pdbx_strand_id
1 'polypeptide(L)'
;PSINPGEGKGSLGIAMDEIGTVNLPFYRAFWEGLKMTYNITIAVGVSIFYFISNAARGLAGFGQIMGPVGIVGVTGAAAKLGFGYLLGFIAMLSINLAIINILPFPALDGGRLLFLLAEKIKGSPVNYKFSNMVHTIGLIILIMLMLAITYKDIMRLV
;
A
#
# COMPACT_ATOMS: atom_id res chain seq x y z
N PRO A 1 6.16 40.85 31.25
CA PRO A 1 5.65 40.47 29.91
C PRO A 1 4.80 39.19 30.01
N SER A 2 3.48 39.38 30.00
CA SER A 2 2.47 38.33 30.00
C SER A 2 2.34 37.67 28.64
N ILE A 3 2.42 36.33 28.58
CA ILE A 3 1.67 35.55 27.59
C ILE A 3 1.22 34.24 28.23
N ASN A 4 -0.10 34.17 28.37
CA ASN A 4 -0.89 33.08 28.91
C ASN A 4 -0.72 31.83 28.01
N PRO A 5 -0.21 30.69 28.50
CA PRO A 5 -0.24 29.47 27.71
C PRO A 5 -1.66 28.91 27.78
N GLY A 6 -2.39 29.06 26.69
CA GLY A 6 -3.67 28.38 26.48
C GLY A 6 -3.54 26.87 26.65
N GLU A 7 -4.65 26.27 27.06
CA GLU A 7 -4.85 24.85 27.35
C GLU A 7 -4.04 23.91 26.44
N GLY A 8 -3.24 23.04 27.07
CA GLY A 8 -2.69 21.84 26.42
C GLY A 8 -1.29 21.93 25.80
N LYS A 9 -0.51 22.98 26.02
CA LYS A 9 0.88 23.04 25.48
C LYS A 9 1.93 23.13 26.59
N GLY A 10 2.65 22.03 26.80
CA GLY A 10 3.89 22.00 27.59
C GLY A 10 5.01 22.79 26.91
N SER A 11 5.73 23.60 27.69
CA SER A 11 6.81 24.51 27.25
C SER A 11 8.11 23.82 26.79
N LEU A 12 8.13 22.48 26.64
CA LEU A 12 9.35 21.69 26.45
C LEU A 12 9.38 20.86 25.15
N GLY A 13 8.51 21.16 24.17
CA GLY A 13 8.52 20.49 22.87
C GLY A 13 8.08 19.02 22.90
N ILE A 14 7.54 18.55 24.03
CA ILE A 14 6.91 17.23 24.15
C ILE A 14 5.42 17.43 23.84
N ALA A 15 5.01 17.05 22.63
CA ALA A 15 3.60 16.80 22.36
C ALA A 15 3.27 15.45 23.02
N MET A 16 2.55 15.49 24.14
CA MET A 16 1.88 14.29 24.64
C MET A 16 0.73 14.00 23.67
N ASP A 17 0.92 13.04 22.79
CA ASP A 17 -0.22 12.40 22.14
C ASP A 17 -0.88 11.54 23.22
N GLU A 18 -2.13 11.83 23.56
CA GLU A 18 -2.91 10.97 24.45
C GLU A 18 -3.19 9.67 23.71
N ILE A 19 -2.25 8.73 23.73
CA ILE A 19 -2.47 7.35 23.27
C ILE A 19 -3.29 6.62 24.35
N GLY A 20 -4.51 7.10 24.59
CA GLY A 20 -5.49 6.36 25.36
C GLY A 20 -5.96 5.18 24.52
N THR A 21 -5.86 3.96 25.05
CA THR A 21 -6.57 2.82 24.49
C THR A 21 -8.07 3.03 24.70
N VAL A 22 -8.73 3.70 23.75
CA VAL A 22 -10.18 3.86 23.79
C VAL A 22 -10.78 2.48 23.57
N ASN A 23 -11.19 1.84 24.67
CA ASN A 23 -11.94 0.59 24.64
C ASN A 23 -13.31 0.89 24.04
N LEU A 24 -13.41 0.78 22.72
CA LEU A 24 -14.66 0.94 21.99
C LEU A 24 -15.49 -0.35 22.13
N PRO A 25 -16.82 -0.23 22.31
CA PRO A 25 -17.72 -1.36 22.11
C PRO A 25 -17.54 -1.94 20.71
N PHE A 26 -17.62 -3.27 20.55
CA PHE A 26 -17.36 -3.98 19.28
C PHE A 26 -18.03 -3.33 18.05
N TYR A 27 -19.30 -2.89 18.18
CA TYR A 27 -20.03 -2.22 17.11
C TYR A 27 -19.39 -0.89 16.67
N ARG A 28 -18.94 -0.07 17.63
CA ARG A 28 -18.24 1.19 17.33
C ARG A 28 -16.85 0.92 16.78
N ALA A 29 -16.14 -0.07 17.34
CA ALA A 29 -14.83 -0.48 16.85
C ALA A 29 -14.88 -0.92 15.38
N PHE A 30 -15.91 -1.67 14.98
CA PHE A 30 -16.12 -2.07 13.59
C PHE A 30 -16.34 -0.85 12.68
N TRP A 31 -17.19 0.09 13.07
CA TRP A 31 -17.48 1.28 12.26
C TRP A 31 -16.28 2.23 12.15
N GLU A 32 -15.57 2.44 13.25
CA GLU A 32 -14.33 3.23 13.23
C GLU A 32 -13.23 2.54 12.42
N GLY A 33 -13.14 1.20 12.49
CA GLY A 33 -12.27 0.41 11.62
C GLY A 33 -12.56 0.64 10.14
N LEU A 34 -13.84 0.61 9.74
CA LEU A 34 -14.23 0.89 8.34
C LEU A 34 -13.86 2.32 7.91
N LYS A 35 -14.12 3.32 8.74
CA LYS A 35 -13.72 4.71 8.44
C LYS A 35 -12.20 4.84 8.31
N MET A 36 -11.45 4.22 9.22
CA MET A 36 -10.00 4.21 9.19
C MET A 36 -9.48 3.54 7.91
N THR A 37 -10.01 2.36 7.57
CA THR A 37 -9.68 1.66 6.32
C THR A 37 -9.99 2.53 5.10
N TYR A 38 -11.14 3.21 5.06
CA TYR A 38 -11.51 4.10 3.96
C TYR A 38 -10.51 5.26 3.81
N ASN A 39 -10.17 5.93 4.91
CA ASN A 39 -9.21 7.04 4.91
C ASN A 39 -7.81 6.58 4.48
N ILE A 40 -7.34 5.44 5.00
CA ILE A 40 -6.04 4.86 4.61
C ILE A 40 -6.07 4.46 3.14
N THR A 41 -7.17 3.89 2.65
CA THR A 41 -7.31 3.49 1.24
C THR A 41 -7.18 4.70 0.31
N ILE A 42 -7.84 5.82 0.63
CA ILE A 42 -7.69 7.07 -0.14
C ILE A 42 -6.25 7.57 -0.07
N ALA A 43 -5.66 7.63 1.12
CA ALA A 43 -4.30 8.11 1.31
C ALA A 43 -3.27 7.28 0.52
N VAL A 44 -3.42 5.96 0.53
CA VAL A 44 -2.57 5.04 -0.25
C VAL A 44 -2.80 5.24 -1.75
N GLY A 45 -4.05 5.36 -2.19
CA GLY A 45 -4.37 5.60 -3.60
C GLY A 45 -3.74 6.90 -4.13
N VAL A 46 -3.84 7.98 -3.36
CA VAL A 46 -3.19 9.27 -3.67
C VAL A 46 -1.66 9.12 -3.67
N SER A 47 -1.09 8.42 -2.69
CA SER A 47 0.36 8.19 -2.61
C SER A 47 0.89 7.40 -3.81
N ILE A 48 0.19 6.34 -4.23
CA ILE A 48 0.53 5.56 -5.42
C ILE A 48 0.45 6.43 -6.68
N PHE A 49 -0.59 7.27 -6.79
CA PHE A 49 -0.71 8.20 -7.92
C PHE A 49 0.46 9.20 -7.98
N TYR A 50 0.84 9.81 -6.85
CA TYR A 50 2.01 10.68 -6.78
C TYR A 50 3.30 9.94 -7.11
N PHE A 51 3.47 8.72 -6.60
CA PHE A 51 4.62 7.88 -6.89
C PHE A 51 4.75 7.59 -8.39
N ILE A 52 3.68 7.15 -9.04
CA ILE A 52 3.64 6.88 -10.49
C ILE A 52 3.88 8.17 -11.28
N SER A 53 3.26 9.28 -10.90
CA SER A 53 3.44 10.57 -11.56
C SER A 53 4.89 11.06 -11.48
N ASN A 54 5.55 10.88 -10.34
CA ASN A 54 6.95 11.25 -10.16
C ASN A 54 7.90 10.28 -10.89
N ALA A 55 7.56 9.00 -10.93
CA ALA A 55 8.30 7.99 -11.70
C ALA A 55 8.25 8.30 -13.20
N ALA A 56 7.09 8.68 -13.73
CA ALA A 56 6.93 9.09 -15.12
C ALA A 56 7.75 10.35 -15.48
N ARG A 57 8.01 11.23 -14.51
CA ARG A 57 8.86 12.43 -14.67
C ARG A 57 10.35 12.15 -14.45
N GLY A 58 10.74 10.91 -14.17
CA GLY A 58 12.13 10.54 -13.84
C GLY A 58 12.61 11.01 -12.47
N LEU A 59 11.70 11.51 -11.62
CA LEU A 59 12.02 12.04 -10.29
C LEU A 59 11.89 10.97 -9.19
N ALA A 60 11.35 9.79 -9.49
CA ALA A 60 11.26 8.71 -8.51
C ALA A 60 12.57 7.92 -8.46
N GLY A 61 13.26 8.00 -7.32
CA GLY A 61 14.36 7.09 -7.02
C GLY A 61 13.84 5.69 -6.71
N PHE A 62 14.42 4.67 -7.35
CA PHE A 62 14.14 3.26 -7.06
C PHE A 62 14.32 2.88 -5.58
N GLY A 63 14.97 3.72 -4.76
CA GLY A 63 15.18 3.50 -3.32
C GLY A 63 13.92 3.53 -2.46
N GLN A 64 12.80 4.01 -3.00
CA GLN A 64 11.53 4.11 -2.28
C GLN A 64 10.68 2.83 -2.37
N ILE A 65 11.04 1.89 -3.27
CA ILE A 65 10.33 0.62 -3.41
C ILE A 65 10.96 -0.40 -2.47
N MET A 66 10.16 -0.93 -1.56
CA MET A 66 10.54 -2.03 -0.67
C MET A 66 10.19 -3.37 -1.33
N GLY A 67 11.14 -4.29 -1.40
CA GLY A 67 10.91 -5.64 -1.91
C GLY A 67 10.44 -6.62 -0.84
N PRO A 68 10.27 -7.90 -1.23
CA PRO A 68 9.82 -8.97 -0.33
C PRO A 68 10.69 -9.13 0.91
N VAL A 69 12.01 -9.02 0.77
CA VAL A 69 12.97 -9.14 1.88
C VAL A 69 12.83 -7.96 2.85
N GLY A 70 12.70 -6.73 2.32
CA GLY A 70 12.41 -5.57 3.15
C GLY A 70 11.10 -5.68 3.92
N ILE A 71 10.05 -6.21 3.29
CA ILE A 71 8.74 -6.43 3.94
C ILE A 71 8.88 -7.42 5.11
N VAL A 72 9.63 -8.51 4.95
CA VAL A 72 9.87 -9.46 6.05
C VAL A 72 10.56 -8.77 7.23
N GLY A 73 11.55 -7.91 6.96
CA GLY A 73 12.24 -7.14 8.00
C GLY A 73 11.29 -6.24 8.79
N VAL A 74 10.44 -5.47 8.10
CA VAL A 74 9.45 -4.59 8.75
C VAL A 74 8.36 -5.39 9.47
N THR A 75 7.94 -6.52 8.91
CA THR A 75 6.99 -7.44 9.57
C THR A 75 7.56 -7.91 10.91
N GLY A 76 8.84 -8.30 10.94
CA GLY A 76 9.53 -8.70 12.16
C GLY A 76 9.61 -7.58 13.19
N ALA A 77 9.82 -6.33 12.75
CA ALA A 77 9.79 -5.16 13.63
C ALA A 77 8.38 -4.90 14.18
N ALA A 78 7.34 -4.96 13.34
CA ALA A 78 5.95 -4.81 13.76
C ALA A 78 5.51 -5.90 14.77
N ALA A 79 5.95 -7.15 14.55
CA ALA A 79 5.69 -8.25 15.47
C ALA A 79 6.30 -8.02 16.86
N LYS A 80 7.48 -7.40 16.94
CA LYS A 80 8.12 -7.03 18.22
C LYS A 80 7.40 -5.91 18.97
N LEU A 81 6.68 -5.02 18.26
CA LEU A 81 5.88 -3.95 18.86
C LEU A 81 4.57 -4.47 19.47
N GLY A 82 4.14 -5.67 19.11
CA GLY A 82 2.97 -6.35 19.67
C GLY A 82 1.88 -6.64 18.64
N PHE A 83 0.87 -7.40 19.07
CA PHE A 83 -0.16 -7.94 18.18
C PHE A 83 -1.00 -6.86 17.47
N GLY A 84 -1.35 -5.77 18.18
CA GLY A 84 -2.11 -4.67 17.59
C GLY A 84 -1.36 -3.97 16.44
N TYR A 85 -0.05 -3.76 16.60
CA TYR A 85 0.80 -3.18 15.56
C TYR A 85 0.96 -4.13 14.36
N LEU A 86 1.13 -5.42 14.63
CA LEU A 86 1.18 -6.44 13.58
C LEU A 86 -0.12 -6.49 12.76
N LEU A 87 -1.28 -6.46 13.42
CA LEU A 87 -2.57 -6.39 12.74
C LEU A 87 -2.72 -5.13 11.89
N GLY A 88 -2.34 -3.96 12.43
CA GLY A 88 -2.34 -2.70 11.68
C GLY A 88 -1.42 -2.74 10.45
N PHE A 89 -0.23 -3.33 10.60
CA PHE A 89 0.70 -3.50 9.49
C PHE A 89 0.15 -4.45 8.41
N ILE A 90 -0.43 -5.59 8.81
CA ILE A 90 -1.09 -6.52 7.87
C ILE A 90 -2.25 -5.82 7.15
N ALA A 91 -3.08 -5.06 7.87
CA ALA A 91 -4.17 -4.30 7.26
C ALA A 91 -3.63 -3.28 6.22
N MET A 92 -2.53 -2.59 6.53
CA MET A 92 -1.88 -1.69 5.58
C MET A 92 -1.37 -2.43 4.34
N LEU A 93 -0.74 -3.60 4.49
CA LEU A 93 -0.31 -4.43 3.36
C LEU A 93 -1.50 -4.89 2.50
N SER A 94 -2.59 -5.33 3.13
CA SER A 94 -3.81 -5.75 2.43
C SER A 94 -4.42 -4.62 1.60
N ILE A 95 -4.47 -3.39 2.12
CA ILE A 95 -4.96 -2.22 1.38
C ILE A 95 -4.06 -1.93 0.17
N ASN A 96 -2.74 -1.98 0.34
CA ASN A 96 -1.79 -1.78 -0.76
C ASN A 96 -1.98 -2.82 -1.87
N LEU A 97 -2.10 -4.11 -1.50
CA LEU A 97 -2.34 -5.19 -2.46
C LEU A 97 -3.68 -5.03 -3.18
N ALA A 98 -4.74 -4.63 -2.46
CA ALA A 98 -6.04 -4.38 -3.07
C ALA A 98 -5.99 -3.27 -4.13
N ILE A 99 -5.32 -2.15 -3.83
CA ILE A 99 -5.19 -1.03 -4.76
C ILE A 99 -4.31 -1.42 -5.96
N ILE A 100 -3.17 -2.06 -5.71
CA ILE A 100 -2.26 -2.53 -6.78
C ILE A 100 -2.98 -3.52 -7.70
N ASN A 101 -3.76 -4.45 -7.14
CA ASN A 101 -4.50 -5.44 -7.93
C ASN A 101 -5.59 -4.83 -8.81
N ILE A 102 -6.11 -3.64 -8.51
CA ILE A 102 -7.08 -2.93 -9.36
C ILE A 102 -6.40 -2.25 -10.56
N LEU A 103 -5.08 -2.03 -10.50
CA LEU A 103 -4.36 -1.34 -11.57
C LEU A 103 -4.44 -2.10 -12.90
N PRO A 104 -4.38 -1.37 -14.04
CA PRO A 104 -4.46 -1.91 -15.39
C PRO A 104 -3.21 -2.68 -15.83
N PHE A 105 -2.71 -3.60 -15.01
CA PHE A 105 -1.45 -4.29 -15.24
C PHE A 105 -1.68 -5.77 -15.59
N PRO A 106 -1.08 -6.28 -16.69
CA PRO A 106 -1.13 -7.70 -17.05
C PRO A 106 -0.61 -8.62 -15.93
N ALA A 107 -1.25 -9.77 -15.73
CA ALA A 107 -1.10 -10.68 -14.58
C ALA A 107 -1.73 -10.24 -13.24
N LEU A 108 -2.23 -9.00 -13.11
CA LEU A 108 -3.09 -8.60 -11.98
C LEU A 108 -4.59 -8.72 -12.34
N ASP A 109 -5.43 -8.77 -11.30
CA ASP A 109 -6.89 -8.90 -11.43
C ASP A 109 -7.52 -7.75 -12.23
N GLY A 110 -7.02 -6.53 -12.05
CA GLY A 110 -7.44 -5.31 -12.76
C GLY A 110 -7.14 -5.36 -14.25
N GLY A 111 -6.05 -6.02 -14.66
CA GLY A 111 -5.76 -6.29 -16.06
C GLY A 111 -6.85 -7.15 -16.72
N ARG A 112 -7.29 -8.20 -16.02
CA ARG A 112 -8.39 -9.07 -16.49
C ARG A 112 -9.72 -8.32 -16.54
N LEU A 113 -9.99 -7.51 -15.51
CA LEU A 113 -11.18 -6.66 -15.46
C LEU A 113 -11.26 -5.72 -16.67
N LEU A 114 -10.13 -5.14 -17.08
CA LEU A 114 -10.09 -4.25 -18.26
C LEU A 114 -10.34 -4.97 -19.56
N PHE A 115 -9.80 -6.18 -19.74
CA PHE A 115 -10.12 -6.99 -20.92
C PHE A 115 -11.62 -7.28 -20.97
N LEU A 116 -12.24 -7.63 -19.84
CA LEU A 116 -13.67 -7.87 -19.76
C LEU A 116 -14.50 -6.60 -20.04
N LEU A 117 -14.06 -5.44 -19.53
CA LEU A 117 -14.69 -4.15 -19.84
C LEU A 117 -14.55 -3.80 -21.32
N ALA A 118 -13.39 -4.04 -21.91
CA ALA A 118 -13.15 -3.86 -23.34
C ALA A 118 -14.02 -4.80 -24.19
N GLU A 119 -14.18 -6.07 -23.79
CA GLU A 119 -15.12 -7.01 -24.44
C GLU A 119 -16.56 -6.51 -24.36
N LYS A 120 -16.99 -6.01 -23.20
CA LYS A 120 -18.34 -5.47 -23.01
C LYS A 120 -18.60 -4.24 -23.89
N ILE A 121 -17.62 -3.36 -24.07
CA ILE A 121 -17.73 -2.18 -24.93
C ILE A 121 -17.66 -2.58 -26.42
N LYS A 122 -16.76 -3.50 -26.78
CA LYS A 122 -16.55 -3.97 -28.16
C LYS A 122 -17.67 -4.89 -28.64
N GLY A 123 -18.39 -5.56 -27.74
CA GLY A 123 -19.45 -6.52 -28.04
C GLY A 123 -18.95 -7.84 -28.63
N SER A 124 -17.63 -8.07 -28.68
CA SER A 124 -17.01 -9.29 -29.21
C SER A 124 -15.91 -9.77 -28.26
N PRO A 125 -15.72 -11.10 -28.09
CA PRO A 125 -14.68 -11.63 -27.23
C PRO A 125 -13.29 -11.20 -27.70
N VAL A 126 -12.40 -10.89 -26.76
CA VAL A 126 -10.97 -10.70 -27.02
C VAL A 126 -10.39 -12.08 -27.29
N ASN A 127 -9.42 -12.13 -28.22
CA ASN A 127 -8.77 -13.39 -28.56
C ASN A 127 -8.11 -13.99 -27.31
N TYR A 128 -8.57 -15.17 -26.89
CA TYR A 128 -8.07 -15.89 -25.72
C TYR A 128 -6.55 -16.09 -25.75
N LYS A 129 -5.99 -16.40 -26.94
CA LYS A 129 -4.54 -16.57 -27.10
C LYS A 129 -3.78 -15.27 -26.83
N PHE A 130 -4.35 -14.13 -27.24
CA PHE A 130 -3.75 -12.82 -27.03
C PHE A 130 -3.81 -12.42 -25.55
N SER A 131 -4.98 -12.54 -24.91
CA SER A 131 -5.13 -12.23 -23.48
C SER A 131 -4.20 -13.09 -22.63
N ASN A 132 -4.15 -14.40 -22.87
CA ASN A 132 -3.27 -15.31 -22.14
C ASN A 132 -1.79 -14.97 -22.34
N MET A 133 -1.38 -14.64 -23.57
CA MET A 133 0.00 -14.23 -23.85
C MET A 133 0.38 -12.94 -23.11
N VAL A 134 -0.50 -11.93 -23.11
CA VAL A 134 -0.29 -10.68 -22.38
C VAL A 134 -0.17 -10.92 -20.88
N HIS A 135 -1.04 -11.74 -20.29
CA HIS A 135 -0.94 -12.12 -18.88
C HIS A 135 0.35 -12.87 -18.57
N THR A 136 0.75 -13.85 -19.38
CA THR A 136 2.00 -14.60 -19.17
C THR A 136 3.23 -13.71 -19.25
N ILE A 137 3.30 -12.82 -20.25
CA ILE A 137 4.39 -11.86 -20.38
C ILE A 137 4.42 -10.92 -19.17
N GLY A 138 3.25 -10.42 -18.75
CA GLY A 138 3.10 -9.62 -17.54
C GLY A 138 3.66 -10.31 -16.30
N LEU A 139 3.32 -11.58 -16.11
CA LEU A 139 3.79 -12.38 -14.99
C LEU A 139 5.32 -12.54 -15.01
N ILE A 140 5.90 -12.83 -16.16
CA ILE A 140 7.36 -12.96 -16.31
C ILE A 140 8.05 -11.64 -15.96
N ILE A 141 7.54 -10.51 -16.45
CA ILE A 141 8.06 -9.18 -16.14
C ILE A 141 7.97 -8.90 -14.63
N LEU A 142 6.84 -9.24 -13.99
CA LEU A 142 6.67 -9.07 -12.55
C LEU A 142 7.66 -9.92 -11.76
N ILE A 143 7.88 -11.17 -12.14
CA ILE A 143 8.84 -12.05 -11.47
C ILE A 143 10.26 -11.47 -11.62
N MET A 144 10.64 -11.02 -12.82
CA MET A 144 11.94 -10.39 -13.04
C MET A 144 12.12 -9.12 -12.19
N LEU A 145 11.10 -8.27 -12.13
CA LEU A 145 11.09 -7.08 -11.30
C LEU A 145 11.23 -7.43 -9.81
N MET A 146 10.48 -8.44 -9.35
CA MET A 146 10.55 -8.92 -7.97
C MET A 146 11.96 -9.42 -7.62
N LEU A 147 12.61 -10.17 -8.51
CA LEU A 147 13.99 -10.61 -8.33
C LEU A 147 14.97 -9.44 -8.29
N ALA A 148 14.82 -8.44 -9.17
CA ALA A 148 15.68 -7.26 -9.21
C ALA A 148 15.57 -6.43 -7.91
N ILE A 149 14.35 -6.20 -7.42
CA ILE A 149 14.13 -5.46 -6.17
C ILE A 149 14.62 -6.29 -4.97
N THR A 150 14.40 -7.61 -4.98
CA THR A 150 14.88 -8.51 -3.92
C THR A 150 16.42 -8.49 -3.84
N TYR A 151 17.11 -8.56 -4.98
CA TYR A 151 18.56 -8.45 -5.03
C TYR A 151 19.03 -7.13 -4.43
N LYS A 152 18.38 -6.02 -4.78
CA LYS A 152 18.67 -4.71 -4.21
C LYS A 152 18.45 -4.66 -2.70
N ASP A 153 17.37 -5.23 -2.19
CA ASP A 153 17.10 -5.30 -0.75
C ASP A 153 18.23 -6.02 -0.02
N ILE A 154 18.70 -7.16 -0.57
CA ILE A 154 19.81 -7.93 -0.01
C ILE A 154 21.10 -7.11 -0.01
N MET A 155 21.42 -6.43 -1.11
CA MET A 155 22.61 -5.56 -1.19
C MET A 155 22.57 -4.36 -0.26
N ARG A 156 21.39 -3.96 0.23
CA ARG A 156 21.25 -2.89 1.23
C ARG A 156 21.48 -3.39 2.65
N LEU A 157 21.36 -4.69 2.88
CA LEU A 157 21.50 -5.32 4.20
C LEU A 157 22.92 -5.81 4.50
N VAL A 158 23.73 -6.03 3.46
CA VAL A 158 25.16 -6.39 3.54
C VAL A 158 26.00 -5.12 3.48
#